data_AF-A0A6P6R6R6-F1
#
_entry.id   AF-A0A6P6R6R6-F1
#
_cell.length_a   1.000
_cell.length_b   1.000
_cell.length_c   1.000
_cell.angle_alpha   90.00
_cell.angle_beta   90.00
_cell.angle_gamma   90.00
#
_symmetry.space_group_name_H-M   'P 1'
#
loop_
_entity.id
_entity.type
_entity.pdbx_description
1 polymer ?
#
loop_
_entity_poly.entity_id
_entity_poly.type
_entity_poly.pdbx_seq_one_letter_code
_entity_poly.pdbx_strand_id
1 'polypeptide(L)'
;MPKNVQKVLEQLMEIGVSVDEEQEDDTALPQRTQCTISALCQWYKTVTKKSTKVSPQRKENSTNSDLPQSLPVVVIFKDFEAFNPQVLQDFILICSRYTQELPFIFIFGIATSPSAIQHRLPHSVSSLLCIEVFHSLSCTQHLASVFEKLILNSEFPFKLSSRVIQVLVGIFLYHDFSVQNFVKGLQFSMLEHFNSQPLSVLCCQKQEALLSAKTLSKKNVERIRHLPSFMRYVETQEPQEQVRLLTDDEHVKGVCHTLLKNLHKYHKNYYPILQCLHSLTSSLPKFPLGKHIRELHVSCIEKNLWETEEYDSALQLLRILAKDELVAALRKCAEILKSAKRMQNVLQQLDDFIGRLEALQSVSSEDSSGNGIVSGKIEYQRTDLFQLQKTLLEKESRRTRRMNPFEVLRSQVIEFIDSLVREYLTPAELQPLSEVCYYSSSGVLRQRLNVTPRTSIQAALSHPFYYLQNESLKTNSGTISSAAPDLCIVYKLHLECGRLINLYDWLEAYVTVMSAAEDQDTNSEEGGKYDSLKHARFIQAVSEMEFLGFVKSTKQKTDHVARLTWGGC
;
A
#
# COMPACT_ATOMS: atom_id res chain seq x y z
N MET A 1 29.71 24.90 -23.04
CA MET A 1 28.30 24.68 -22.66
C MET A 1 28.15 23.24 -22.19
N PRO A 2 27.66 22.99 -20.98
CA PRO A 2 27.40 21.62 -20.53
C PRO A 2 26.35 20.97 -21.43
N LYS A 3 26.51 19.66 -21.73
CA LYS A 3 25.62 18.88 -22.62
C LYS A 3 24.12 19.05 -22.31
N ASN A 4 23.79 19.31 -21.05
CA ASN A 4 22.41 19.49 -20.59
C ASN A 4 21.76 20.77 -21.13
N VAL A 5 22.53 21.87 -21.25
CA VAL A 5 22.00 23.14 -21.78
C VAL A 5 21.76 23.00 -23.28
N GLN A 6 22.63 22.30 -23.98
CA GLN A 6 22.45 22.02 -25.40
C GLN A 6 21.18 21.18 -25.65
N LYS A 7 20.93 20.14 -24.83
CA LYS A 7 19.71 19.32 -24.93
C LYS A 7 18.42 20.12 -24.68
N VAL A 8 18.42 21.04 -23.71
CA VAL A 8 17.28 21.94 -23.46
C VAL A 8 17.05 22.87 -24.66
N LEU A 9 18.11 23.40 -25.26
CA LEU A 9 18.02 24.26 -26.44
C LEU A 9 17.55 23.50 -27.68
N GLU A 10 17.97 22.25 -27.86
CA GLU A 10 17.53 21.36 -28.94
C GLU A 10 16.04 21.01 -28.80
N GLN A 11 15.58 20.67 -27.58
CA GLN A 11 14.16 20.41 -27.28
C GLN A 11 13.28 21.64 -27.50
N LEU A 12 13.74 22.83 -27.12
CA LEU A 12 12.99 24.08 -27.29
C LEU A 12 12.90 24.53 -28.75
N MET A 13 13.89 24.21 -29.58
CA MET A 13 13.91 24.57 -31.01
C MET A 13 13.21 23.52 -31.89
N GLU A 14 12.60 22.49 -31.31
CA GLU A 14 11.99 21.33 -31.99
C GLU A 14 12.94 20.64 -32.99
N ILE A 15 14.25 20.74 -32.77
CA ILE A 15 15.22 19.96 -33.54
C ILE A 15 15.33 18.60 -32.85
N GLY A 16 14.34 17.73 -33.11
CA GLY A 16 14.38 16.31 -32.75
C GLY A 16 13.51 15.87 -31.58
N VAL A 17 12.23 16.24 -31.53
CA VAL A 17 11.25 15.53 -30.69
C VAL A 17 10.18 14.90 -31.58
N SER A 18 10.42 13.65 -32.01
CA SER A 18 9.33 12.71 -32.17
C SER A 18 8.74 12.49 -30.78
N VAL A 19 7.50 12.93 -30.59
CA VAL A 19 6.69 12.54 -29.44
C VAL A 19 6.33 11.08 -29.67
N ASP A 20 7.25 10.18 -29.37
CA ASP A 20 6.98 8.80 -28.97
C ASP A 20 8.31 8.10 -28.63
N GLU A 21 8.19 7.21 -27.65
CA GLU A 21 9.05 6.08 -27.31
C GLU A 21 10.10 6.24 -26.19
N GLU A 22 9.69 5.74 -25.03
CA GLU A 22 10.48 4.81 -24.23
C GLU A 22 10.99 3.66 -25.13
N GLN A 23 12.08 3.88 -25.86
CA GLN A 23 12.93 2.81 -26.40
C GLN A 23 14.33 3.38 -26.63
N GLU A 24 15.28 2.91 -25.84
CA GLU A 24 16.70 3.08 -26.11
C GLU A 24 17.04 2.24 -27.35
N ASP A 25 17.11 2.87 -28.52
CA ASP A 25 17.81 2.29 -29.67
C ASP A 25 18.81 3.31 -30.22
N ASP A 26 20.09 2.97 -30.06
CA ASP A 26 21.26 3.67 -30.58
C ASP A 26 21.27 3.62 -32.11
N THR A 27 20.60 4.58 -32.77
CA THR A 27 20.85 4.84 -34.20
C THR A 27 21.00 6.35 -34.50
N ALA A 28 22.24 6.70 -34.85
CA ALA A 28 22.69 7.88 -35.60
C ALA A 28 22.05 9.26 -35.28
N LEU A 29 22.62 9.94 -34.27
CA LEU A 29 22.42 11.38 -34.04
C LEU A 29 22.87 12.22 -35.27
N PRO A 30 22.04 13.13 -35.81
CA PRO A 30 22.53 14.15 -36.74
C PRO A 30 23.53 15.06 -36.00
N GLN A 31 24.58 15.50 -36.72
CA GLN A 31 25.69 16.28 -36.19
C GLN A 31 25.20 17.42 -35.28
N ARG A 32 25.63 17.38 -34.01
CA ARG A 32 25.37 18.38 -32.96
C ARG A 32 25.87 19.76 -33.38
N THR A 33 25.07 20.50 -34.15
CA THR A 33 25.25 21.94 -34.34
C THR A 33 25.19 22.62 -32.99
N GLN A 34 26.13 23.54 -32.73
CA GLN A 34 26.23 24.23 -31.45
C GLN A 34 25.00 25.13 -31.24
N CYS A 35 23.97 24.60 -30.56
CA CYS A 35 22.84 25.40 -30.13
C CYS A 35 23.31 26.39 -29.06
N THR A 36 23.41 27.67 -29.45
CA THR A 36 23.72 28.78 -28.56
C THR A 36 22.42 29.46 -28.13
N ILE A 37 22.43 30.09 -26.95
CA ILE A 37 21.22 30.79 -26.45
C ILE A 37 20.86 32.00 -27.34
N SER A 38 21.82 32.58 -28.06
CA SER A 38 21.58 33.58 -29.11
C SER A 38 20.80 33.02 -30.30
N ALA A 39 21.05 31.77 -30.69
CA ALA A 39 20.27 31.09 -31.73
C ALA A 39 18.83 30.84 -31.26
N LEU A 40 18.64 30.51 -29.98
CA LEU A 40 17.30 30.40 -29.38
C LEU A 40 16.56 31.75 -29.39
N CYS A 41 17.21 32.86 -29.02
CA CYS A 41 16.60 34.18 -29.10
C CYS A 41 16.18 34.54 -30.53
N GLN A 42 17.02 34.23 -31.54
CA GLN A 42 16.68 34.46 -32.94
C GLN A 42 15.52 33.59 -33.40
N TRP A 43 15.53 32.30 -33.04
CA TRP A 43 14.43 31.37 -33.33
C TRP A 43 13.11 31.86 -32.71
N TYR A 44 13.12 32.21 -31.42
CA TYR A 44 11.94 32.68 -30.70
C TYR A 44 11.39 33.98 -31.29
N LYS A 45 12.25 34.95 -31.64
CA LYS A 45 11.86 36.17 -32.37
C LYS A 45 11.24 35.84 -33.73
N THR A 46 11.64 34.74 -34.37
CA THR A 46 11.07 34.30 -35.65
C THR A 46 9.70 33.64 -35.47
N VAL A 47 9.53 32.81 -34.44
CA VAL A 47 8.27 32.13 -34.11
C VAL A 47 7.20 33.11 -33.64
N THR A 48 7.55 34.03 -32.73
CA THR A 48 6.62 35.07 -32.24
C THR A 48 6.17 36.04 -33.35
N LYS A 49 7.07 36.39 -34.28
CA LYS A 49 6.74 37.17 -35.49
C LYS A 49 5.86 36.42 -36.50
N LYS A 50 5.90 35.08 -36.53
CA LYS A 50 5.01 34.26 -37.37
C LYS A 50 3.63 34.12 -36.72
N SER A 51 3.57 33.93 -35.40
CA SER A 51 2.30 33.81 -34.65
C SER A 51 1.45 35.09 -34.74
N THR A 52 2.06 36.27 -34.68
CA THR A 52 1.37 37.58 -34.86
C THR A 52 0.80 37.81 -36.27
N LYS A 53 1.18 37.02 -37.29
CA LYS A 53 0.62 37.12 -38.64
C LYS A 53 -0.59 36.21 -38.88
N VAL A 54 -0.91 35.27 -37.98
CA VAL A 54 -1.94 34.24 -38.20
C VAL A 54 -3.31 34.59 -37.58
N SER A 55 -3.45 35.68 -36.82
CA SER A 55 -4.74 36.11 -36.26
C SER A 55 -5.27 37.43 -36.84
N PRO A 56 -6.04 37.41 -37.94
CA PRO A 56 -6.89 38.51 -38.35
C PRO A 56 -8.39 38.14 -38.22
N GLN A 57 -8.85 37.62 -37.08
CA GLN A 57 -10.30 37.47 -36.82
C GLN A 57 -10.64 37.71 -35.35
N ARG A 58 -10.53 38.95 -34.91
CA ARG A 58 -11.45 39.62 -33.96
C ARG A 58 -10.98 41.06 -33.78
N LYS A 59 -11.46 41.94 -34.65
CA LYS A 59 -11.56 43.36 -34.31
C LYS A 59 -12.89 43.55 -33.60
N GLU A 60 -12.84 43.87 -32.32
CA GLU A 60 -13.67 44.92 -31.73
C GLU A 60 -13.13 45.33 -30.35
N ASN A 61 -12.66 46.58 -30.31
CA ASN A 61 -12.66 47.53 -29.19
C ASN A 61 -12.02 47.14 -27.85
N SER A 62 -10.73 47.43 -27.72
CA SER A 62 -10.17 48.01 -26.49
C SER A 62 -8.92 48.85 -26.79
N THR A 63 -9.04 50.16 -26.57
CA THR A 63 -7.90 51.07 -26.44
C THR A 63 -7.25 50.85 -25.09
N ASN A 64 -6.16 50.11 -25.05
CA ASN A 64 -5.04 50.28 -24.13
C ASN A 64 -3.83 49.51 -24.68
N SER A 65 -2.65 50.08 -24.49
CA SER A 65 -1.37 49.64 -25.04
C SER A 65 -0.95 48.26 -24.49
N ASP A 66 -1.46 47.19 -25.06
CA ASP A 66 -1.00 45.83 -24.76
C ASP A 66 0.24 45.52 -25.62
N LEU A 67 1.40 45.47 -24.96
CA LEU A 67 2.59 44.80 -25.49
C LEU A 67 2.20 43.40 -26.00
N PRO A 68 2.71 42.93 -27.15
CA PRO A 68 2.40 41.59 -27.63
C PRO A 68 2.79 40.58 -26.55
N GLN A 69 1.80 39.87 -26.01
CA GLN A 69 2.01 38.84 -24.98
C GLN A 69 3.02 37.81 -25.51
N SER A 70 4.25 37.93 -25.05
CA SER A 70 5.34 37.02 -25.37
C SER A 70 5.07 35.66 -24.72
N LEU A 71 5.00 34.59 -25.52
CA LEU A 71 4.75 33.24 -25.03
C LEU A 71 5.89 32.78 -24.09
N PRO A 72 5.60 32.43 -22.83
CA PRO A 72 6.64 32.01 -21.90
C PRO A 72 7.30 30.69 -22.32
N VAL A 73 8.63 30.63 -22.21
CA VAL A 73 9.41 29.42 -22.35
C VAL A 73 9.46 28.71 -21.00
N VAL A 74 8.71 27.63 -20.88
CA VAL A 74 8.64 26.83 -19.65
C VAL A 74 9.69 25.73 -19.69
N VAL A 75 10.59 25.70 -18.71
CA VAL A 75 11.59 24.64 -18.54
C VAL A 75 11.28 23.86 -17.25
N ILE A 76 11.04 22.56 -17.39
CA ILE A 76 10.65 21.68 -16.27
C ILE A 76 11.85 20.85 -15.83
N PHE A 77 12.28 21.05 -14.59
CA PHE A 77 13.30 20.25 -13.93
C PHE A 77 12.61 19.15 -13.11
N LYS A 78 12.50 17.93 -13.65
CA LYS A 78 11.81 16.82 -12.98
C LYS A 78 12.43 16.48 -11.61
N ASP A 79 13.75 16.32 -11.57
CA ASP A 79 14.49 15.92 -10.36
C ASP A 79 15.51 16.99 -9.96
N PHE A 80 15.05 18.06 -9.31
CA PHE A 80 15.92 19.20 -8.94
C PHE A 80 17.16 18.79 -8.13
N GLU A 81 17.00 17.80 -7.24
CA GLU A 81 18.05 17.36 -6.32
C GLU A 81 19.15 16.53 -6.99
N ALA A 82 18.88 15.92 -8.14
CA ALA A 82 19.86 15.12 -8.89
C ALA A 82 20.82 16.00 -9.70
N PHE A 83 20.51 17.28 -9.93
CA PHE A 83 21.34 18.16 -10.74
C PHE A 83 22.61 18.60 -10.00
N ASN A 84 23.70 18.73 -10.76
CA ASN A 84 24.90 19.37 -10.28
C ASN A 84 24.60 20.86 -9.99
N PRO A 85 24.84 21.34 -8.75
CA PRO A 85 24.50 22.70 -8.36
C PRO A 85 25.20 23.76 -9.20
N GLN A 86 26.46 23.55 -9.63
CA GLN A 86 27.20 24.53 -10.44
C GLN A 86 26.56 24.73 -11.81
N VAL A 87 26.18 23.64 -12.48
CA VAL A 87 25.54 23.69 -13.80
C VAL A 87 24.19 24.41 -13.73
N LEU A 88 23.43 24.16 -12.67
CA LEU A 88 22.14 24.78 -12.47
C LEU A 88 22.28 26.29 -12.18
N GLN A 89 23.24 26.68 -11.33
CA GLN A 89 23.53 28.08 -11.03
C GLN A 89 23.94 28.85 -12.29
N ASP A 90 24.89 28.30 -13.06
CA ASP A 90 25.34 28.91 -14.31
C ASP A 90 24.19 29.04 -15.32
N PHE A 91 23.33 28.01 -15.43
CA PHE A 91 22.19 28.05 -16.33
C PHE A 91 21.19 29.16 -15.95
N ILE A 92 20.84 29.28 -14.68
CA ILE A 92 19.93 30.33 -14.19
C ILE A 92 20.54 31.71 -14.42
N LEU A 93 21.84 31.88 -14.15
CA LEU A 93 22.56 33.12 -14.39
C LEU A 93 22.59 33.50 -15.87
N ILE A 94 22.79 32.52 -16.76
CA ILE A 94 22.74 32.74 -18.21
C ILE A 94 21.32 33.17 -18.60
N CYS A 95 20.29 32.41 -18.21
CA CYS A 95 18.89 32.74 -18.53
C CYS A 95 18.47 34.11 -18.02
N SER A 96 18.92 34.50 -16.83
CA SER A 96 18.63 35.82 -16.23
C SER A 96 19.09 36.98 -17.13
N ARG A 97 20.23 36.83 -17.82
CA ARG A 97 20.73 37.85 -18.77
C ARG A 97 19.86 38.00 -20.02
N TYR A 98 19.12 36.95 -20.40
CA TYR A 98 18.26 36.94 -21.59
C TYR A 98 16.78 37.15 -21.28
N THR A 99 16.42 37.50 -20.03
CA THR A 99 15.02 37.71 -19.59
C THR A 99 14.28 38.76 -20.41
N GLN A 100 14.98 39.78 -20.94
CA GLN A 100 14.38 40.82 -21.78
C GLN A 100 13.98 40.31 -23.18
N GLU A 101 14.65 39.26 -23.67
CA GLU A 101 14.38 38.69 -24.99
C GLU A 101 13.49 37.44 -24.93
N LEU A 102 13.58 36.69 -23.81
CA LEU A 102 12.90 35.43 -23.58
C LEU A 102 12.28 35.41 -22.18
N PRO A 103 10.94 35.36 -22.07
CA PRO A 103 10.29 35.13 -20.79
C PRO A 103 10.49 33.66 -20.35
N PHE A 104 11.42 33.40 -19.43
CA PHE A 104 11.65 32.06 -18.87
C PHE A 104 10.78 31.80 -17.64
N ILE A 105 10.16 30.61 -17.57
CA ILE A 105 9.50 30.10 -16.38
C ILE A 105 10.12 28.75 -16.02
N PHE A 106 10.54 28.59 -14.77
CA PHE A 106 11.13 27.35 -14.27
C PHE A 106 10.16 26.62 -13.35
N ILE A 107 9.93 25.34 -13.63
CA ILE A 107 9.18 24.45 -12.75
C ILE A 107 10.17 23.48 -12.13
N PHE A 108 10.33 23.55 -10.80
CA PHE A 108 11.21 22.67 -10.05
C PHE A 108 10.42 21.54 -9.40
N GLY A 109 10.67 20.30 -9.85
CA GLY A 109 10.24 19.09 -9.17
C GLY A 109 11.15 18.82 -7.97
N ILE A 110 10.63 19.07 -6.78
CA ILE A 110 11.34 18.91 -5.50
C ILE A 110 10.70 17.74 -4.77
N ALA A 111 11.51 16.75 -4.41
CA ALA A 111 11.04 15.56 -3.71
C ALA A 111 10.94 15.78 -2.19
N THR A 112 11.83 16.59 -1.61
CA THR A 112 11.93 16.76 -0.15
C THR A 112 11.14 17.97 0.36
N SER A 113 11.79 19.12 0.48
CA SER A 113 11.19 20.36 0.99
C SER A 113 11.79 21.58 0.29
N PRO A 114 11.11 22.74 0.32
CA PRO A 114 11.60 23.95 -0.33
C PRO A 114 12.97 24.43 0.17
N SER A 115 13.44 23.99 1.35
CA SER A 115 14.79 24.28 1.84
C SER A 115 15.89 23.68 0.96
N ALA A 116 15.59 22.64 0.18
CA ALA A 116 16.53 22.08 -0.80
C ALA A 116 17.00 23.13 -1.81
N ILE A 117 16.13 24.09 -2.17
CA ILE A 117 16.50 25.21 -3.04
C ILE A 117 17.55 26.09 -2.35
N GLN A 118 17.35 26.42 -1.07
CA GLN A 118 18.27 27.27 -0.30
C GLN A 118 19.64 26.61 -0.08
N HIS A 119 19.68 25.29 0.03
CA HIS A 119 20.94 24.55 0.16
C HIS A 119 21.70 24.41 -1.16
N ARG A 120 21.00 24.37 -2.30
CA ARG A 120 21.59 24.13 -3.63
C ARG A 120 21.91 25.42 -4.38
N LEU A 121 21.10 26.46 -4.20
CA LEU A 121 21.24 27.75 -4.85
C LEU A 121 21.71 28.80 -3.83
N PRO A 122 22.87 29.44 -4.06
CA PRO A 122 23.31 30.54 -3.20
C PRO A 122 22.34 31.72 -3.32
N HIS A 123 22.34 32.59 -2.30
CA HIS A 123 21.48 33.78 -2.26
C HIS A 123 21.62 34.68 -3.49
N SER A 124 22.80 34.73 -4.11
CA SER A 124 23.07 35.51 -5.33
C SER A 124 22.27 35.03 -6.55
N VAL A 125 21.93 33.74 -6.62
CA VAL A 125 21.12 33.15 -7.71
C VAL A 125 19.65 33.10 -7.31
N SER A 126 19.37 32.79 -6.05
CA SER A 126 18.01 32.74 -5.51
C SER A 126 17.30 34.10 -5.61
N SER A 127 18.01 35.21 -5.42
CA SER A 127 17.45 36.56 -5.58
C SER A 127 17.00 36.91 -7.00
N LEU A 128 17.46 36.15 -8.00
CA LEU A 128 17.06 36.32 -9.41
C LEU A 128 15.77 35.58 -9.75
N LEU A 129 15.30 34.72 -8.84
CA LEU A 129 14.11 33.90 -9.03
C LEU A 129 12.96 34.46 -8.20
N CYS A 130 11.81 34.64 -8.85
CA CYS A 130 10.55 34.80 -8.14
C CYS A 130 9.96 33.40 -7.91
N ILE A 131 10.04 32.90 -6.68
CA ILE A 131 9.66 31.52 -6.34
C ILE A 131 8.29 31.51 -5.68
N GLU A 132 7.35 30.80 -6.29
CA GLU A 132 6.07 30.43 -5.68
C GLU A 132 6.05 28.92 -5.41
N VAL A 133 5.58 28.53 -4.22
CA VAL A 133 5.58 27.13 -3.80
C VAL A 133 4.23 26.50 -4.06
N PHE A 134 4.21 25.49 -4.93
CA PHE A 134 3.04 24.65 -5.19
C PHE A 134 3.18 23.32 -4.45
N HIS A 135 2.12 22.88 -3.80
CA HIS A 135 2.08 21.59 -3.12
C HIS A 135 1.28 20.60 -3.96
N SER A 136 1.88 19.44 -4.23
CA SER A 136 1.18 18.30 -4.83
C SER A 136 0.44 17.49 -3.76
N LEU A 137 -0.51 16.67 -4.20
CA LEU A 137 -1.19 15.69 -3.34
C LEU A 137 -0.18 14.68 -2.78
N SER A 138 -0.36 14.27 -1.52
CA SER A 138 0.53 13.26 -0.95
C SER A 138 0.27 11.88 -1.57
N CYS A 139 1.31 11.04 -1.67
CA CYS A 139 1.16 9.67 -2.15
C CYS A 139 0.17 8.85 -1.29
N THR A 140 0.09 9.15 0.00
CA THR A 140 -0.86 8.51 0.93
C THR A 140 -2.32 8.87 0.63
N GLN A 141 -2.58 10.13 0.24
CA GLN A 141 -3.90 10.57 -0.22
C GLN A 141 -4.24 9.96 -1.58
N HIS A 142 -3.26 9.90 -2.48
CA HIS A 142 -3.46 9.26 -3.78
C HIS A 142 -3.79 7.77 -3.62
N LEU A 143 -3.06 7.05 -2.77
CA LEU A 143 -3.36 5.65 -2.43
C LEU A 143 -4.77 5.50 -1.84
N ALA A 144 -5.20 6.40 -0.95
CA ALA A 144 -6.56 6.36 -0.40
C ALA A 144 -7.63 6.50 -1.50
N SER A 145 -7.43 7.42 -2.45
CA SER A 145 -8.33 7.59 -3.59
C SER A 145 -8.34 6.37 -4.51
N VAL A 146 -7.18 5.78 -4.78
CA VAL A 146 -7.05 4.56 -5.58
C VAL A 146 -7.72 3.38 -4.89
N PHE A 147 -7.53 3.22 -3.58
CA PHE A 147 -8.17 2.17 -2.79
C PHE A 147 -9.70 2.29 -2.82
N GLU A 148 -10.23 3.50 -2.65
CA GLU A 148 -11.67 3.75 -2.69
C GLU A 148 -12.27 3.51 -4.08
N LYS A 149 -11.62 3.97 -5.14
CA LYS A 149 -12.13 3.83 -6.51
C LYS A 149 -11.97 2.44 -7.11
N LEU A 150 -10.92 1.70 -6.75
CA LEU A 150 -10.64 0.37 -7.33
C LEU A 150 -11.12 -0.77 -6.43
N ILE A 151 -10.70 -0.80 -5.16
CA ILE A 151 -10.92 -1.96 -4.28
C ILE A 151 -12.34 -1.93 -3.69
N LEU A 152 -12.77 -0.75 -3.22
CA LEU A 152 -14.11 -0.56 -2.63
C LEU A 152 -15.24 -0.40 -3.65
N ASN A 153 -14.96 -0.51 -4.94
CA ASN A 153 -15.99 -0.45 -5.97
C ASN A 153 -16.69 -1.81 -6.14
N SER A 154 -18.02 -1.83 -6.06
CA SER A 154 -18.85 -3.02 -6.26
C SER A 154 -18.95 -3.51 -7.71
N GLU A 155 -18.51 -2.69 -8.67
CA GLU A 155 -18.52 -3.03 -10.10
C GLU A 155 -17.49 -4.11 -10.46
N PHE A 156 -16.35 -4.10 -9.78
CA PHE A 156 -15.31 -5.11 -9.98
C PHE A 156 -15.60 -6.36 -9.14
N PRO A 157 -15.76 -7.55 -9.75
CA PRO A 157 -16.05 -8.79 -9.03
C PRO A 157 -14.82 -9.36 -8.31
N PHE A 158 -13.62 -9.05 -8.78
CA PHE A 158 -12.36 -9.47 -8.18
C PHE A 158 -12.08 -8.68 -6.89
N LYS A 159 -11.75 -9.40 -5.82
CA LYS A 159 -11.51 -8.87 -4.47
C LYS A 159 -10.26 -9.48 -3.85
N LEU A 160 -9.72 -8.78 -2.87
CA LEU A 160 -8.50 -9.17 -2.17
C LEU A 160 -8.83 -9.56 -0.73
N SER A 161 -8.15 -10.59 -0.23
CA SER A 161 -8.19 -10.93 1.19
C SER A 161 -7.49 -9.87 2.06
N SER A 162 -7.83 -9.85 3.34
CA SER A 162 -7.19 -8.98 4.35
C SER A 162 -5.65 -9.08 4.31
N ARG A 163 -5.11 -10.31 4.32
CA ARG A 163 -3.66 -10.56 4.34
C ARG A 163 -2.95 -10.03 3.10
N VAL A 164 -3.57 -10.16 1.92
CA VAL A 164 -3.00 -9.62 0.67
C VAL A 164 -2.97 -8.10 0.70
N ILE A 165 -4.06 -7.46 1.15
CA ILE A 165 -4.11 -6.00 1.32
C ILE A 165 -3.04 -5.53 2.31
N GLN A 166 -2.87 -6.22 3.45
CA GLN A 166 -1.84 -5.90 4.44
C GLN A 166 -0.42 -5.97 3.84
N VAL A 167 -0.12 -6.98 3.01
CA VAL A 167 1.17 -7.08 2.32
C VAL A 167 1.38 -5.93 1.35
N LEU A 168 0.40 -5.63 0.49
CA LEU A 168 0.52 -4.55 -0.51
C LEU A 168 0.64 -3.17 0.15
N VAL A 169 -0.18 -2.90 1.17
CA VAL A 169 -0.12 -1.66 1.94
C VAL A 169 1.17 -1.59 2.77
N GLY A 170 1.63 -2.72 3.30
CA GLY A 170 2.91 -2.82 4.00
C GLY A 170 4.10 -2.49 3.10
N ILE A 171 4.12 -3.02 1.87
CA ILE A 171 5.13 -2.66 0.87
C ILE A 171 5.11 -1.15 0.62
N PHE A 172 3.93 -0.58 0.37
CA PHE A 172 3.79 0.85 0.09
C PHE A 172 4.22 1.77 1.26
N LEU A 173 3.87 1.42 2.50
CA LEU A 173 4.13 2.29 3.66
C LEU A 173 5.55 2.14 4.21
N TYR A 174 6.14 0.94 4.13
CA TYR A 174 7.45 0.64 4.75
C TYR A 174 8.61 0.61 3.76
N HIS A 175 8.36 0.41 2.46
CA HIS A 175 9.42 0.33 1.45
C HIS A 175 9.37 1.53 0.50
N ASP A 176 8.28 1.71 -0.23
CA ASP A 176 8.19 2.70 -1.29
C ASP A 176 6.80 3.35 -1.40
N PHE A 177 6.73 4.68 -1.28
CA PHE A 177 5.49 5.46 -1.47
C PHE A 177 5.05 5.55 -2.95
N SER A 178 5.25 4.48 -3.73
CA SER A 178 4.91 4.39 -5.15
C SER A 178 3.54 3.74 -5.36
N VAL A 179 2.58 4.55 -5.82
CA VAL A 179 1.24 4.03 -6.18
C VAL A 179 1.30 3.16 -7.44
N GLN A 180 2.28 3.37 -8.31
CA GLN A 180 2.49 2.52 -9.49
C GLN A 180 2.86 1.09 -9.08
N ASN A 181 3.74 0.92 -8.09
CA ASN A 181 4.11 -0.40 -7.60
C ASN A 181 2.94 -1.08 -6.87
N PHE A 182 2.12 -0.29 -6.15
CA PHE A 182 0.87 -0.80 -5.61
C PHE A 182 -0.07 -1.32 -6.70
N VAL A 183 -0.27 -0.58 -7.80
CA VAL A 183 -1.10 -1.00 -8.95
C VAL A 183 -0.50 -2.23 -9.64
N LYS A 184 0.82 -2.31 -9.82
CA LYS A 184 1.48 -3.53 -10.34
C LYS A 184 1.26 -4.72 -9.42
N GLY A 185 1.28 -4.52 -8.10
CA GLY A 185 0.94 -5.56 -7.12
C GLY A 185 -0.51 -6.04 -7.22
N LEU A 186 -1.45 -5.12 -7.50
CA LEU A 186 -2.85 -5.47 -7.80
C LEU A 186 -2.96 -6.27 -9.11
N GLN A 187 -2.28 -5.84 -10.18
CA GLN A 187 -2.25 -6.54 -11.47
C GLN A 187 -1.68 -7.96 -11.32
N PHE A 188 -0.61 -8.11 -10.55
CA PHE A 188 -0.02 -9.42 -10.27
C PHE A 188 -0.97 -10.30 -9.46
N SER A 189 -1.62 -9.76 -8.43
CA SER A 189 -2.63 -10.49 -7.65
C SER A 189 -3.79 -10.98 -8.51
N MET A 190 -4.24 -10.15 -9.45
CA MET A 190 -5.27 -10.49 -10.42
C MET A 190 -4.81 -11.61 -11.35
N LEU A 191 -3.60 -11.50 -11.91
CA LEU A 191 -3.01 -12.52 -12.78
C LEU A 191 -2.88 -13.88 -12.06
N GLU A 192 -2.39 -13.87 -10.82
CA GLU A 192 -2.23 -15.10 -10.03
C GLU A 192 -3.57 -15.75 -9.69
N HIS A 193 -4.59 -14.97 -9.33
CA HIS A 193 -5.94 -15.48 -9.04
C HIS A 193 -6.58 -16.18 -10.24
N PHE A 194 -6.52 -15.55 -11.41
CA PHE A 194 -7.11 -16.11 -12.62
C PHE A 194 -6.32 -17.30 -13.18
N ASN A 195 -5.02 -17.37 -12.92
CA ASN A 195 -4.19 -18.50 -13.33
C ASN A 195 -4.26 -19.70 -12.37
N SER A 196 -4.36 -19.44 -11.06
CA SER A 196 -4.36 -20.51 -10.05
C SER A 196 -5.72 -21.20 -9.93
N GLN A 197 -6.81 -20.44 -10.00
CA GLN A 197 -8.15 -20.97 -9.74
C GLN A 197 -9.01 -21.02 -11.01
N PRO A 198 -9.38 -22.23 -11.49
CA PRO A 198 -10.20 -22.38 -12.69
C PRO A 198 -11.65 -21.94 -12.49
N LEU A 199 -12.11 -21.88 -11.23
CA LEU A 199 -13.46 -21.38 -10.89
C LEU A 199 -13.57 -19.86 -11.01
N SER A 200 -12.45 -19.15 -11.18
CA SER A 200 -12.42 -17.69 -11.39
C SER A 200 -13.13 -17.26 -12.68
N VAL A 201 -13.50 -18.19 -13.57
CA VAL A 201 -14.43 -17.95 -14.69
C VAL A 201 -15.79 -17.42 -14.22
N LEU A 202 -16.19 -17.73 -12.99
CA LEU A 202 -17.42 -17.20 -12.38
C LEU A 202 -17.23 -15.77 -11.81
N CYS A 203 -16.00 -15.26 -11.75
CA CYS A 203 -15.66 -13.92 -11.28
C CYS A 203 -15.87 -12.87 -12.39
N CYS A 204 -17.10 -12.76 -12.88
CA CYS A 204 -17.49 -11.81 -13.92
C CYS A 204 -18.56 -10.84 -13.43
N GLN A 205 -18.99 -9.94 -14.30
CA GLN A 205 -20.18 -9.14 -14.02
C GLN A 205 -21.39 -10.07 -13.82
N LYS A 206 -22.35 -9.61 -13.01
CA LYS A 206 -23.49 -10.44 -12.56
C LYS A 206 -24.18 -11.21 -13.69
N GLN A 207 -24.42 -10.59 -14.84
CA GLN A 207 -25.14 -11.25 -15.94
C GLN A 207 -24.33 -12.40 -16.53
N GLU A 208 -23.05 -12.17 -16.81
CA GLU A 208 -22.13 -13.16 -17.38
C GLU A 208 -21.81 -14.29 -16.40
N ALA A 209 -21.63 -13.97 -15.13
CA ALA A 209 -21.41 -14.97 -14.08
C ALA A 209 -22.59 -15.94 -13.96
N LEU A 210 -23.82 -15.42 -14.05
CA LEU A 210 -25.04 -16.22 -14.00
C LEU A 210 -25.27 -17.09 -15.23
N LEU A 211 -24.79 -16.66 -16.41
CA LEU A 211 -24.78 -17.48 -17.63
C LEU A 211 -23.72 -18.58 -17.53
N SER A 212 -22.52 -18.21 -17.10
CA SER A 212 -21.39 -19.12 -16.92
C SER A 212 -21.70 -20.24 -15.92
N ALA A 213 -22.45 -19.92 -14.86
CA ALA A 213 -22.92 -20.89 -13.87
C ALA A 213 -23.83 -21.98 -14.49
N LYS A 214 -24.63 -21.64 -15.51
CA LYS A 214 -25.48 -22.62 -16.21
C LYS A 214 -24.67 -23.53 -17.14
N THR A 215 -23.62 -23.00 -17.75
CA THR A 215 -22.78 -23.71 -18.73
C THR A 215 -21.60 -24.47 -18.10
N LEU A 216 -21.57 -24.61 -16.77
CA LEU A 216 -20.47 -25.28 -16.07
C LEU A 216 -20.32 -26.75 -16.50
N SER A 217 -19.07 -27.16 -16.74
CA SER A 217 -18.71 -28.55 -16.96
C SER A 217 -18.78 -29.36 -15.66
N LYS A 218 -18.96 -30.68 -15.76
CA LYS A 218 -19.01 -31.60 -14.61
C LYS A 218 -17.78 -31.47 -13.69
N LYS A 219 -16.58 -31.33 -14.27
CA LYS A 219 -15.32 -31.13 -13.52
C LYS A 219 -15.34 -29.84 -12.70
N ASN A 220 -15.93 -28.77 -13.22
CA ASN A 220 -16.02 -27.51 -12.47
C ASN A 220 -17.10 -27.57 -11.37
N VAL A 221 -18.18 -28.33 -11.57
CA VAL A 221 -19.17 -28.60 -10.52
C VAL A 221 -18.53 -29.38 -9.37
N GLU A 222 -17.72 -30.39 -9.67
CA GLU A 222 -16.96 -31.13 -8.65
C GLU A 222 -15.98 -30.23 -7.88
N ARG A 223 -15.26 -29.33 -8.59
CA ARG A 223 -14.42 -28.33 -7.93
C ARG A 223 -15.20 -27.39 -7.02
N ILE A 224 -16.44 -27.04 -7.36
CA ILE A 224 -17.32 -26.25 -6.48
C ILE A 224 -17.66 -27.05 -5.21
N ARG A 225 -17.96 -28.36 -5.34
CA ARG A 225 -18.19 -29.22 -4.16
C ARG A 225 -16.98 -29.29 -3.23
N HIS A 226 -15.76 -29.19 -3.79
CA HIS A 226 -14.53 -29.17 -3.02
C HIS A 226 -14.17 -27.81 -2.38
N LEU A 227 -14.94 -26.74 -2.63
CA LEU A 227 -14.67 -25.45 -2.01
C LEU A 227 -15.03 -25.47 -0.52
N PRO A 228 -14.14 -24.97 0.37
CA PRO A 228 -14.42 -24.91 1.81
C PRO A 228 -15.71 -24.15 2.16
N SER A 229 -15.97 -23.00 1.54
CA SER A 229 -17.19 -22.23 1.76
C SER A 229 -18.45 -22.98 1.34
N PHE A 230 -18.37 -23.76 0.27
CA PHE A 230 -19.49 -24.56 -0.21
C PHE A 230 -19.74 -25.77 0.70
N MET A 231 -18.69 -26.43 1.20
CA MET A 231 -18.83 -27.50 2.19
C MET A 231 -19.54 -27.01 3.46
N ARG A 232 -19.12 -25.85 3.99
CA ARG A 232 -19.80 -25.20 5.14
C ARG A 232 -21.26 -24.89 4.83
N TYR A 233 -21.55 -24.42 3.62
CA TYR A 233 -22.94 -24.18 3.20
C TYR A 233 -23.76 -25.47 3.21
N VAL A 234 -23.22 -26.57 2.65
CA VAL A 234 -23.90 -27.88 2.64
C VAL A 234 -24.17 -28.36 4.07
N GLU A 235 -23.22 -28.22 5.00
CA GLU A 235 -23.39 -28.60 6.41
C GLU A 235 -24.55 -27.88 7.10
N THR A 236 -24.84 -26.63 6.72
CA THR A 236 -25.97 -25.85 7.27
C THR A 236 -27.33 -26.22 6.70
N GLN A 237 -27.40 -27.01 5.61
CA GLN A 237 -28.66 -27.38 4.97
C GLN A 237 -29.26 -28.67 5.55
N GLU A 238 -30.56 -28.87 5.29
CA GLU A 238 -31.29 -30.07 5.66
C GLU A 238 -30.69 -31.34 5.02
N PRO A 239 -30.74 -32.52 5.69
CA PRO A 239 -30.12 -33.76 5.21
C PRO A 239 -30.57 -34.19 3.80
N GLN A 240 -31.83 -33.91 3.44
CA GLN A 240 -32.36 -34.21 2.11
C GLN A 240 -31.74 -33.34 1.02
N GLU A 241 -31.48 -32.06 1.31
CA GLU A 241 -30.83 -31.14 0.40
C GLU A 241 -29.32 -31.42 0.31
N GLN A 242 -28.69 -31.87 1.40
CA GLN A 242 -27.28 -32.32 1.37
C GLN A 242 -27.07 -33.45 0.36
N VAL A 243 -27.92 -34.47 0.36
CA VAL A 243 -27.83 -35.58 -0.61
C VAL A 243 -27.97 -35.06 -2.05
N ARG A 244 -28.94 -34.16 -2.30
CA ARG A 244 -29.16 -33.57 -3.64
C ARG A 244 -27.97 -32.75 -4.12
N LEU A 245 -27.35 -31.94 -3.25
CA LEU A 245 -26.17 -31.13 -3.58
C LEU A 245 -24.95 -31.99 -3.91
N LEU A 246 -24.84 -33.19 -3.33
CA LEU A 246 -23.73 -34.10 -3.58
C LEU A 246 -23.94 -35.00 -4.81
N THR A 247 -25.18 -35.32 -5.17
CA THR A 247 -25.50 -36.27 -6.25
C THR A 247 -25.93 -35.63 -7.56
N ASP A 248 -26.69 -34.53 -7.52
CA ASP A 248 -27.26 -33.89 -8.72
C ASP A 248 -26.43 -32.67 -9.15
N ASP A 249 -25.86 -32.74 -10.35
CA ASP A 249 -25.05 -31.66 -10.93
C ASP A 249 -25.91 -30.46 -11.36
N GLU A 250 -27.13 -30.67 -11.84
CA GLU A 250 -28.00 -29.58 -12.33
C GLU A 250 -28.58 -28.77 -11.15
N HIS A 251 -28.88 -29.45 -10.04
CA HIS A 251 -29.27 -28.77 -8.79
C HIS A 251 -28.16 -27.86 -8.28
N VAL A 252 -26.91 -28.33 -8.26
CA VAL A 252 -25.76 -27.51 -7.84
C VAL A 252 -25.60 -26.26 -8.71
N LYS A 253 -25.82 -26.36 -10.03
CA LYS A 253 -25.81 -25.17 -10.92
C LYS A 253 -26.90 -24.16 -10.56
N GLY A 254 -28.12 -24.64 -10.27
CA GLY A 254 -29.23 -23.80 -9.82
C GLY A 254 -28.95 -23.11 -8.48
N VAL A 255 -28.36 -23.84 -7.54
CA VAL A 255 -27.94 -23.30 -6.24
C VAL A 255 -26.79 -22.31 -6.41
N CYS A 256 -25.77 -22.63 -7.20
CA CYS A 256 -24.66 -21.73 -7.53
C CYS A 256 -25.15 -20.40 -8.12
N HIS A 257 -26.14 -20.45 -9.02
CA HIS A 257 -26.78 -19.24 -9.56
C HIS A 257 -27.39 -18.35 -8.46
N THR A 258 -28.03 -18.96 -7.46
CA THR A 258 -28.62 -18.25 -6.33
C THR A 258 -27.55 -17.70 -5.38
N LEU A 259 -26.52 -18.49 -5.08
CA LEU A 259 -25.41 -18.08 -4.22
C LEU A 259 -24.61 -16.92 -4.82
N LEU A 260 -24.30 -16.96 -6.12
CA LEU A 260 -23.65 -15.85 -6.81
C LEU A 260 -24.49 -14.57 -6.78
N LYS A 261 -25.81 -14.67 -6.95
CA LYS A 261 -26.73 -13.53 -6.84
C LYS A 261 -26.69 -12.92 -5.43
N ASN A 262 -26.61 -13.76 -4.41
CA ASN A 262 -26.51 -13.33 -3.01
C ASN A 262 -25.16 -12.68 -2.73
N LEU A 263 -24.05 -13.25 -3.23
CA LEU A 263 -22.70 -12.71 -3.09
C LEU A 263 -22.58 -11.31 -3.72
N HIS A 264 -23.09 -11.11 -4.93
CA HIS A 264 -23.13 -9.77 -5.54
C HIS A 264 -24.04 -8.80 -4.76
N LYS A 265 -25.11 -9.28 -4.10
CA LYS A 265 -25.96 -8.44 -3.24
C LYS A 265 -25.20 -8.03 -1.98
N TYR A 266 -24.48 -8.97 -1.37
CA TYR A 266 -23.63 -8.75 -0.22
C TYR A 266 -22.57 -7.67 -0.52
N HIS A 267 -21.79 -7.79 -1.60
CA HIS A 267 -20.80 -6.75 -1.95
C HIS A 267 -21.41 -5.36 -2.19
N LYS A 268 -22.59 -5.29 -2.80
CA LYS A 268 -23.28 -4.00 -3.03
C LYS A 268 -23.76 -3.33 -1.75
N ASN A 269 -24.07 -4.11 -0.72
CA ASN A 269 -24.53 -3.60 0.57
C ASN A 269 -23.36 -3.34 1.53
N TYR A 270 -22.31 -4.15 1.44
CA TYR A 270 -21.12 -4.09 2.30
C TYR A 270 -20.39 -2.74 2.19
N TYR A 271 -20.05 -2.27 0.98
CA TYR A 271 -19.23 -1.07 0.83
C TYR A 271 -19.87 0.23 1.32
N PRO A 272 -21.15 0.53 1.03
CA PRO A 272 -21.76 1.76 1.55
C PRO A 272 -21.87 1.74 3.08
N ILE A 273 -22.12 0.57 3.69
CA ILE A 273 -22.20 0.45 5.16
C ILE A 273 -20.81 0.59 5.79
N LEU A 274 -19.78 0.03 5.16
CA LEU A 274 -18.40 0.23 5.56
C LEU A 274 -18.02 1.71 5.52
N GLN A 275 -18.41 2.43 4.46
CA GLN A 275 -18.19 3.88 4.35
C GLN A 275 -18.96 4.67 5.41
N CYS A 276 -20.19 4.28 5.74
CA CYS A 276 -20.95 4.88 6.84
C CYS A 276 -20.25 4.68 8.19
N LEU A 277 -19.83 3.44 8.49
CA LEU A 277 -19.08 3.13 9.70
C LEU A 277 -17.76 3.92 9.76
N HIS A 278 -17.06 4.05 8.63
CA HIS A 278 -15.85 4.87 8.55
C HIS A 278 -16.14 6.35 8.82
N SER A 279 -17.22 6.91 8.27
CA SER A 279 -17.60 8.31 8.54
C SER A 279 -17.94 8.56 10.01
N LEU A 280 -18.51 7.58 10.70
CA LEU A 280 -18.83 7.65 12.14
C LEU A 280 -17.59 7.51 13.02
N THR A 281 -16.66 6.64 12.62
CA THR A 281 -15.48 6.26 13.42
C THR A 281 -14.29 7.17 13.18
N SER A 282 -14.17 7.77 11.99
CA SER A 282 -13.13 8.74 11.65
C SER A 282 -13.23 10.03 12.47
N SER A 283 -14.42 10.40 12.94
CA SER A 283 -14.60 11.53 13.86
C SER A 283 -14.22 11.23 15.31
N LEU A 284 -13.99 9.96 15.67
CA LEU A 284 -13.74 9.59 17.06
C LEU A 284 -12.29 9.88 17.48
N PRO A 285 -12.07 10.33 18.72
CA PRO A 285 -10.73 10.44 19.28
C PRO A 285 -10.10 9.04 19.43
N LYS A 286 -8.78 8.95 19.27
CA LYS A 286 -7.96 7.72 19.34
C LYS A 286 -8.11 6.71 18.18
N PHE A 287 -9.02 6.93 17.23
CA PHE A 287 -9.18 6.10 16.02
C PHE A 287 -9.15 4.57 16.29
N PRO A 288 -10.03 4.04 17.16
CA PRO A 288 -9.96 2.63 17.58
C PRO A 288 -10.04 1.64 16.42
N LEU A 289 -10.79 1.98 15.36
CA LEU A 289 -10.97 1.14 14.16
C LEU A 289 -10.10 1.58 12.98
N GLY A 290 -9.12 2.46 13.23
CA GLY A 290 -8.21 2.99 12.21
C GLY A 290 -8.62 4.37 11.69
N LYS A 291 -7.62 5.10 11.18
CA LYS A 291 -7.79 6.45 10.63
C LYS A 291 -8.28 6.41 9.18
N HIS A 292 -7.91 5.36 8.45
CA HIS A 292 -8.20 5.23 7.03
C HIS A 292 -9.21 4.11 6.77
N ILE A 293 -10.06 4.28 5.74
CA ILE A 293 -11.06 3.28 5.35
C ILE A 293 -10.47 1.88 5.07
N ARG A 294 -9.21 1.83 4.60
CA ARG A 294 -8.47 0.58 4.35
C ARG A 294 -8.22 -0.23 5.61
N GLU A 295 -7.96 0.43 6.74
CA GLU A 295 -7.69 -0.24 8.02
C GLU A 295 -8.96 -0.88 8.54
N LEU A 296 -10.07 -0.12 8.53
CA LEU A 296 -11.39 -0.64 8.83
C LEU A 296 -11.74 -1.82 7.92
N HIS A 297 -11.54 -1.70 6.60
CA HIS A 297 -11.83 -2.79 5.66
C HIS A 297 -11.07 -4.07 5.99
N VAL A 298 -9.77 -3.96 6.27
CA VAL A 298 -8.89 -5.08 6.64
C VAL A 298 -9.38 -5.73 7.93
N SER A 299 -9.70 -4.95 8.96
CA SER A 299 -10.23 -5.46 10.23
C SER A 299 -11.58 -6.18 10.05
N CYS A 300 -12.49 -5.63 9.24
CA CYS A 300 -13.80 -6.24 8.93
C CYS A 300 -13.70 -7.58 8.20
N ILE A 301 -12.68 -7.76 7.35
CA ILE A 301 -12.49 -9.04 6.63
C ILE A 301 -11.82 -10.08 7.54
N GLU A 302 -10.88 -9.66 8.38
CA GLU A 302 -10.07 -10.58 9.19
C GLU A 302 -10.85 -11.21 10.34
N LYS A 303 -11.67 -10.41 11.03
CA LYS A 303 -12.43 -10.84 12.21
C LYS A 303 -13.82 -10.22 12.22
N ASN A 304 -14.73 -10.85 12.96
CA ASN A 304 -16.01 -10.24 13.29
C ASN A 304 -15.77 -8.97 14.12
N LEU A 305 -16.24 -7.82 13.65
CA LEU A 305 -16.03 -6.55 14.35
C LEU A 305 -16.61 -6.54 15.77
N TRP A 306 -17.79 -7.12 15.98
CA TRP A 306 -18.47 -7.13 17.29
C TRP A 306 -17.78 -8.00 18.35
N GLU A 307 -16.77 -8.79 17.98
CA GLU A 307 -15.95 -9.56 18.94
C GLU A 307 -14.68 -8.81 19.34
N THR A 308 -14.39 -7.68 18.69
CA THR A 308 -13.17 -6.91 18.92
C THR A 308 -13.36 -5.86 20.02
N GLU A 309 -12.40 -5.76 20.94
CA GLU A 309 -12.42 -4.76 22.01
C GLU A 309 -12.38 -3.33 21.45
N GLU A 310 -11.77 -3.15 20.28
CA GLU A 310 -11.70 -1.89 19.56
C GLU A 310 -13.08 -1.40 19.12
N TYR A 311 -13.97 -2.31 18.71
CA TYR A 311 -15.34 -1.96 18.33
C TYR A 311 -16.18 -1.54 19.54
N ASP A 312 -16.08 -2.27 20.66
CA ASP A 312 -16.75 -1.89 21.90
C ASP A 312 -16.27 -0.52 22.41
N SER A 313 -14.97 -0.25 22.32
CA SER A 313 -14.41 1.06 22.60
C SER A 313 -15.01 2.14 21.68
N ALA A 314 -15.12 1.87 20.37
CA ALA A 314 -15.72 2.81 19.42
C ALA A 314 -17.19 3.10 19.75
N LEU A 315 -17.99 2.09 20.07
CA LEU A 315 -19.39 2.25 20.47
C LEU A 315 -19.53 3.04 21.77
N GLN A 316 -18.66 2.81 22.76
CA GLN A 316 -18.63 3.59 24.00
C GLN A 316 -18.31 5.07 23.74
N LEU A 317 -17.40 5.37 22.82
CA LEU A 317 -17.09 6.75 22.44
C LEU A 317 -18.25 7.40 21.66
N LEU A 318 -18.93 6.66 20.76
CA LEU A 318 -20.14 7.12 20.08
C LEU A 318 -21.28 7.43 21.07
N ARG A 319 -21.37 6.66 22.17
CA ARG A 319 -22.31 6.93 23.28
C ARG A 319 -21.98 8.20 24.07
N ILE A 320 -20.84 8.85 23.84
CA ILE A 320 -20.46 10.09 24.52
C ILE A 320 -20.53 11.30 23.55
N LEU A 321 -20.68 11.05 22.25
CA LEU A 321 -20.65 12.07 21.20
C LEU A 321 -21.71 13.16 21.39
N ALA A 322 -21.36 14.39 21.04
CA ALA A 322 -22.26 15.53 21.05
C ALA A 322 -23.32 15.42 19.96
N LYS A 323 -24.46 16.09 20.17
CA LYS A 323 -25.59 16.06 19.24
C LYS A 323 -25.23 16.55 17.84
N ASP A 324 -24.59 17.72 17.73
CA ASP A 324 -24.30 18.34 16.43
C ASP A 324 -23.31 17.49 15.62
N GLU A 325 -22.31 16.91 16.29
CA GLU A 325 -21.36 15.98 15.68
C GLU A 325 -22.04 14.69 15.20
N LEU A 326 -22.97 14.15 16.00
CA LEU A 326 -23.71 12.93 15.66
C LEU A 326 -24.60 13.18 14.43
N VAL A 327 -25.35 14.28 14.43
CA VAL A 327 -26.19 14.67 13.30
C VAL A 327 -25.34 14.92 12.05
N ALA A 328 -24.21 15.61 12.18
CA ALA A 328 -23.30 15.82 11.04
C ALA A 328 -22.75 14.51 10.48
N ALA A 329 -22.39 13.55 11.34
CA ALA A 329 -21.93 12.23 10.92
C ALA A 329 -23.05 11.39 10.27
N LEU A 330 -24.27 11.43 10.82
CA LEU A 330 -25.44 10.75 10.24
C LEU A 330 -25.84 11.35 8.89
N ARG A 331 -25.79 12.68 8.72
CA ARG A 331 -26.03 13.33 7.43
C ARG A 331 -25.01 12.88 6.37
N LYS A 332 -23.73 12.75 6.73
CA LYS A 332 -22.71 12.18 5.83
C LYS A 332 -23.04 10.73 5.46
N CYS A 333 -23.50 9.91 6.40
CA CYS A 333 -23.95 8.55 6.13
C CYS A 333 -25.15 8.52 5.17
N ALA A 334 -26.12 9.41 5.37
CA ALA A 334 -27.28 9.54 4.49
C ALA A 334 -26.86 9.91 3.05
N GLU A 335 -25.93 10.86 2.87
CA GLU A 335 -25.39 11.19 1.53
C GLU A 335 -24.70 10.01 0.86
N ILE A 336 -23.89 9.24 1.60
CA ILE A 336 -23.23 8.03 1.10
C ILE A 336 -24.28 7.01 0.64
N LEU A 337 -25.31 6.79 1.44
CA LEU A 337 -26.36 5.81 1.16
C LEU A 337 -27.30 6.25 0.02
N LYS A 338 -27.50 7.56 -0.21
CA LYS A 338 -28.28 8.07 -1.36
C LYS A 338 -27.73 7.59 -2.71
N SER A 339 -26.43 7.39 -2.80
CA SER A 339 -25.78 6.81 -3.99
C SER A 339 -26.15 5.32 -4.20
N ALA A 340 -26.52 4.60 -3.13
CA ALA A 340 -26.84 3.19 -3.14
C ALA A 340 -28.36 2.94 -3.29
N LYS A 341 -28.82 2.80 -4.54
CA LYS A 341 -30.25 2.59 -4.92
C LYS A 341 -31.01 1.49 -4.15
N ARG A 342 -30.34 0.55 -3.48
CA ARG A 342 -30.95 -0.64 -2.85
C ARG A 342 -31.19 -0.52 -1.34
N MET A 343 -30.69 0.51 -0.67
CA MET A 343 -30.81 0.67 0.79
C MET A 343 -31.75 1.82 1.18
N GLN A 344 -32.84 1.99 0.44
CA GLN A 344 -33.83 3.04 0.69
C GLN A 344 -34.52 2.90 2.06
N ASN A 345 -34.71 1.69 2.58
CA ASN A 345 -35.30 1.48 3.90
C ASN A 345 -34.37 1.98 5.02
N VAL A 346 -33.07 1.69 4.91
CA VAL A 346 -32.05 2.15 5.86
C VAL A 346 -31.91 3.67 5.80
N LEU A 347 -31.99 4.24 4.59
CA LEU A 347 -32.03 5.68 4.37
C LEU A 347 -33.23 6.34 5.06
N GLN A 348 -34.44 5.82 4.86
CA GLN A 348 -35.65 6.36 5.47
C GLN A 348 -35.58 6.33 7.00
N GLN A 349 -35.03 5.26 7.57
CA GLN A 349 -34.83 5.15 9.01
C GLN A 349 -33.77 6.14 9.51
N LEU A 350 -32.67 6.32 8.79
CA LEU A 350 -31.67 7.34 9.11
C LEU A 350 -32.23 8.76 9.02
N ASP A 351 -33.01 9.07 7.98
CA ASP A 351 -33.64 10.38 7.81
C ASP A 351 -34.68 10.66 8.92
N ASP A 352 -35.44 9.65 9.36
CA ASP A 352 -36.33 9.75 10.53
C ASP A 352 -35.53 10.00 11.82
N PHE A 353 -34.42 9.30 12.04
CA PHE A 353 -33.54 9.56 13.20
C PHE A 353 -32.93 10.97 13.16
N ILE A 354 -32.50 11.45 11.99
CA ILE A 354 -32.00 12.81 11.79
C ILE A 354 -33.11 13.82 12.11
N GLY A 355 -34.32 13.62 11.57
CA GLY A 355 -35.47 14.48 11.83
C GLY A 355 -35.86 14.53 13.32
N ARG A 356 -35.85 13.39 14.01
CA ARG A 356 -36.09 13.32 15.47
C ARG A 356 -34.99 14.00 16.27
N LEU A 357 -33.73 13.87 15.87
CA LEU A 357 -32.60 14.56 16.50
C LEU A 357 -32.73 16.08 16.33
N GLU A 358 -33.06 16.55 15.13
CA GLU A 358 -33.24 17.97 14.84
C GLU A 358 -34.49 18.56 15.53
N ALA A 359 -35.59 17.82 15.63
CA ALA A 359 -36.79 18.24 16.36
C ALA A 359 -36.54 18.41 17.88
N LEU A 360 -35.60 17.68 18.47
CA LEU A 360 -35.17 17.93 19.85
C LEU A 360 -34.41 19.26 20.02
N GLN A 361 -34.00 19.92 18.93
CA GLN A 361 -33.33 21.23 18.92
C GLN A 361 -34.34 22.38 18.96
N SER A 362 -35.49 22.23 18.28
CA SER A 362 -36.55 23.24 18.34
C SER A 362 -37.16 23.35 19.74
N VAL A 363 -37.25 22.24 20.49
CA VAL A 363 -37.81 22.24 21.86
C VAL A 363 -36.82 22.81 22.89
N SER A 364 -35.51 22.75 22.64
CA SER A 364 -34.49 23.30 23.57
C SER A 364 -34.23 24.81 23.38
N SER A 365 -34.86 25.42 22.38
CA SER A 365 -34.72 26.86 22.08
C SER A 365 -35.79 27.74 22.74
N GLU A 366 -36.88 27.16 23.25
CA GLU A 366 -38.05 27.92 23.74
C GLU A 366 -38.31 27.80 25.26
N ASP A 367 -37.63 26.92 26.01
CA ASP A 367 -37.78 26.80 27.47
C ASP A 367 -36.66 27.49 28.25
N SER A 368 -36.33 28.74 27.90
CA SER A 368 -35.55 29.65 28.73
C SER A 368 -36.43 30.73 29.37
N SER A 369 -37.49 30.31 30.06
CA SER A 369 -38.18 31.16 31.04
C SER A 369 -38.74 30.33 32.18
N GLY A 370 -38.04 30.34 33.32
CA GLY A 370 -38.62 30.00 34.62
C GLY A 370 -38.07 28.74 35.31
N ASN A 371 -36.82 28.79 35.80
CA ASN A 371 -36.52 28.56 37.22
C ASN A 371 -35.03 28.81 37.51
N GLY A 372 -34.77 29.80 38.37
CA GLY A 372 -33.44 30.31 38.67
C GLY A 372 -32.54 29.28 39.36
N ILE A 373 -31.37 29.04 38.77
CA ILE A 373 -30.21 28.51 39.48
C ILE A 373 -29.43 29.74 39.95
N VAL A 374 -29.52 30.01 41.25
CA VAL A 374 -28.67 30.99 41.94
C VAL A 374 -27.21 30.60 41.74
N SER A 375 -26.46 31.46 41.06
CA SER A 375 -25.00 31.40 40.97
C SER A 375 -24.43 31.72 42.35
N GLY A 376 -24.16 30.68 43.15
CA GLY A 376 -23.40 30.78 44.38
C GLY A 376 -21.90 30.68 44.07
N LYS A 377 -21.15 31.74 44.42
CA LYS A 377 -19.68 31.76 44.45
C LYS A 377 -19.16 30.53 45.23
N ILE A 378 -18.28 29.75 44.61
CA ILE A 378 -17.60 28.63 45.29
C ILE A 378 -16.44 29.22 46.09
N GLU A 379 -16.65 29.41 47.39
CA GLU A 379 -15.56 29.51 48.36
C GLU A 379 -14.97 28.12 48.60
N TYR A 380 -13.66 27.97 48.42
CA TYR A 380 -12.96 26.74 48.77
C TYR A 380 -12.78 26.66 50.30
N GLN A 381 -13.69 25.98 50.99
CA GLN A 381 -13.43 25.45 52.33
C GLN A 381 -13.01 23.98 52.24
N ARG A 382 -11.96 23.62 52.98
CA ARG A 382 -11.45 22.24 53.12
C ARG A 382 -12.59 21.32 53.56
N THR A 383 -12.99 20.39 52.70
CA THR A 383 -13.98 19.36 53.02
C THR A 383 -13.30 18.10 53.54
N ASP A 384 -13.83 17.57 54.65
CA ASP A 384 -13.45 16.26 55.22
C ASP A 384 -13.68 15.11 54.22
N LEU A 385 -12.79 14.12 54.26
CA LEU A 385 -12.80 12.91 53.41
C LEU A 385 -14.19 12.22 53.38
N PHE A 386 -14.91 12.28 54.50
CA PHE A 386 -16.23 11.68 54.65
C PHE A 386 -17.34 12.41 53.87
N GLN A 387 -17.26 13.75 53.74
CA GLN A 387 -18.20 14.53 52.93
C GLN A 387 -17.95 14.32 51.43
N LEU A 388 -16.69 14.13 51.02
CA LEU A 388 -16.34 13.75 49.66
C LEU A 388 -16.83 12.34 49.31
N GLN A 389 -16.69 11.39 50.24
CA GLN A 389 -17.21 10.03 50.04
C GLN A 389 -18.74 9.99 49.99
N LYS A 390 -19.42 10.76 50.84
CA LYS A 390 -20.88 10.89 50.84
C LYS A 390 -21.39 11.59 49.57
N THR A 391 -20.72 12.63 49.10
CA THR A 391 -21.08 13.31 47.83
C THR A 391 -20.74 12.48 46.59
N LEU A 392 -19.75 11.59 46.65
CA LEU A 392 -19.48 10.59 45.61
C LEU A 392 -20.56 9.50 45.59
N LEU A 393 -20.98 8.99 46.75
CA LEU A 393 -22.10 8.04 46.89
C LEU A 393 -23.44 8.65 46.46
N GLU A 394 -23.68 9.92 46.78
CA GLU A 394 -24.86 10.67 46.31
C GLU A 394 -24.78 11.04 44.82
N LYS A 395 -23.59 11.07 44.22
CA LYS A 395 -23.40 11.18 42.75
C LYS A 395 -23.54 9.83 42.05
N GLU A 396 -23.18 8.73 42.69
CA GLU A 396 -23.43 7.37 42.18
C GLU A 396 -24.91 7.02 42.17
N SER A 397 -25.67 7.41 43.20
CA SER A 397 -27.13 7.23 43.22
C SER A 397 -27.88 8.13 42.22
N ARG A 398 -27.22 9.17 41.69
CA ARG A 398 -27.71 9.99 40.55
C ARG A 398 -27.32 9.42 39.18
N ARG A 399 -26.63 8.28 39.08
CA ARG A 399 -26.43 7.58 37.79
C ARG A 399 -27.72 6.96 37.24
N THR A 400 -28.77 6.87 38.04
CA THR A 400 -30.16 6.64 37.59
C THR A 400 -30.88 7.97 37.30
N ARG A 401 -30.16 8.99 36.81
CA ARG A 401 -30.80 10.13 36.14
C ARG A 401 -31.66 9.56 35.02
N ARG A 402 -32.95 9.94 34.98
CA ARG A 402 -33.82 9.69 33.83
C ARG A 402 -33.01 10.07 32.59
N MET A 403 -32.72 9.09 31.73
CA MET A 403 -31.94 9.35 30.52
C MET A 403 -32.58 10.52 29.79
N ASN A 404 -31.79 11.51 29.43
CA ASN A 404 -32.32 12.63 28.65
C ASN A 404 -32.97 12.06 27.37
N PRO A 405 -34.06 12.64 26.84
CA PRO A 405 -34.68 12.17 25.60
C PRO A 405 -33.66 12.00 24.45
N PHE A 406 -32.65 12.87 24.42
CA PHE A 406 -31.50 12.76 23.51
C PHE A 406 -30.61 11.54 23.78
N GLU A 407 -30.33 11.18 25.03
CA GLU A 407 -29.52 10.00 25.38
C GLU A 407 -30.24 8.70 25.01
N VAL A 408 -31.57 8.65 25.18
CA VAL A 408 -32.41 7.52 24.75
C VAL A 408 -32.37 7.38 23.23
N LEU A 409 -32.57 8.49 22.50
CA LEU A 409 -32.55 8.47 21.04
C LEU A 409 -31.14 8.12 20.50
N ARG A 410 -30.07 8.61 21.16
CA ARG A 410 -28.69 8.25 20.80
C ARG A 410 -28.44 6.76 21.02
N SER A 411 -28.90 6.17 22.12
CA SER A 411 -28.79 4.72 22.32
C SER A 411 -29.53 3.94 21.23
N GLN A 412 -30.75 4.36 20.86
CA GLN A 412 -31.50 3.75 19.76
C GLN A 412 -30.75 3.84 18.41
N VAL A 413 -30.16 4.99 18.10
CA VAL A 413 -29.34 5.17 16.89
C VAL A 413 -28.12 4.24 16.91
N ILE A 414 -27.46 4.10 18.06
CA ILE A 414 -26.28 3.23 18.18
C ILE A 414 -26.65 1.76 18.09
N GLU A 415 -27.76 1.34 18.71
CA GLU A 415 -28.32 -0.02 18.55
C GLU A 415 -28.71 -0.29 17.10
N PHE A 416 -29.27 0.70 16.42
CA PHE A 416 -29.57 0.61 15.00
C PHE A 416 -28.29 0.44 14.17
N ILE A 417 -27.25 1.26 14.40
CA ILE A 417 -25.95 1.11 13.73
C ILE A 417 -25.35 -0.27 14.02
N ASP A 418 -25.40 -0.74 15.26
CA ASP A 418 -24.89 -2.07 15.64
C ASP A 418 -25.63 -3.20 14.90
N SER A 419 -26.95 -3.11 14.79
CA SER A 419 -27.73 -4.09 14.02
C SER A 419 -27.38 -4.07 12.53
N LEU A 420 -27.17 -2.89 11.93
CA LEU A 420 -26.70 -2.77 10.55
C LEU A 420 -25.32 -3.39 10.35
N VAL A 421 -24.38 -3.13 11.27
CA VAL A 421 -23.03 -3.70 11.21
C VAL A 421 -23.09 -5.22 11.27
N ARG A 422 -23.89 -5.79 12.19
CA ARG A 422 -24.06 -7.24 12.33
C ARG A 422 -24.72 -7.89 11.12
N GLU A 423 -25.69 -7.23 10.50
CA GLU A 423 -26.39 -7.77 9.33
C GLU A 423 -25.52 -7.75 8.07
N TYR A 424 -24.79 -6.65 7.82
CA TYR A 424 -24.17 -6.40 6.52
C TYR A 424 -22.63 -6.46 6.50
N LEU A 425 -21.95 -6.25 7.63
CA LEU A 425 -20.47 -6.31 7.73
C LEU A 425 -19.99 -7.65 8.27
N THR A 426 -20.62 -8.74 7.85
CA THR A 426 -20.11 -10.10 8.11
C THR A 426 -18.83 -10.35 7.30
N PRO A 427 -17.85 -11.12 7.80
CA PRO A 427 -16.66 -11.48 7.04
C PRO A 427 -16.98 -12.21 5.74
N ALA A 428 -16.18 -11.94 4.70
CA ALA A 428 -16.37 -12.54 3.38
C ALA A 428 -16.20 -14.06 3.39
N GLU A 429 -15.38 -14.61 4.28
CA GLU A 429 -15.14 -16.06 4.40
C GLU A 429 -16.38 -16.86 4.83
N LEU A 430 -17.36 -16.22 5.46
CA LEU A 430 -18.62 -16.83 5.84
C LEU A 430 -19.60 -16.89 4.67
N GLN A 431 -19.39 -16.09 3.63
CA GLN A 431 -20.24 -16.10 2.44
C GLN A 431 -19.87 -17.30 1.55
N PRO A 432 -20.87 -18.05 1.07
CA PRO A 432 -20.63 -19.18 0.20
C PRO A 432 -20.09 -18.72 -1.16
N LEU A 433 -19.15 -19.48 -1.72
CA LEU A 433 -18.43 -19.20 -2.97
C LEU A 433 -17.56 -17.94 -2.94
N SER A 434 -17.14 -17.47 -1.76
CA SER A 434 -16.26 -16.30 -1.63
C SER A 434 -14.90 -16.49 -2.31
N GLU A 435 -14.36 -17.69 -2.33
CA GLU A 435 -13.06 -18.01 -2.95
C GLU A 435 -13.03 -17.77 -4.46
N VAL A 436 -14.20 -17.73 -5.13
CA VAL A 436 -14.28 -17.39 -6.55
C VAL A 436 -13.87 -15.94 -6.80
N CYS A 437 -14.21 -15.04 -5.87
CA CYS A 437 -13.98 -13.60 -5.98
C CYS A 437 -12.72 -13.15 -5.23
N TYR A 438 -12.40 -13.78 -4.11
CA TYR A 438 -11.34 -13.35 -3.19
C TYR A 438 -10.03 -14.08 -3.42
N TYR A 439 -8.96 -13.31 -3.62
CA TYR A 439 -7.60 -13.84 -3.68
C TYR A 439 -6.93 -13.83 -2.29
N SER A 440 -6.48 -15.03 -1.85
CA SER A 440 -6.00 -15.28 -0.48
C SER A 440 -4.51 -15.61 -0.34
N SER A 441 -3.77 -15.82 -1.43
CA SER A 441 -2.38 -16.32 -1.41
C SER A 441 -1.34 -15.24 -1.08
N SER A 442 -1.35 -14.70 0.15
CA SER A 442 -0.41 -13.65 0.56
C SER A 442 1.07 -14.07 0.57
N GLY A 443 1.35 -15.37 0.77
CA GLY A 443 2.73 -15.89 0.80
C GLY A 443 3.44 -15.80 -0.54
N VAL A 444 2.75 -16.19 -1.62
CA VAL A 444 3.28 -16.11 -3.00
C VAL A 444 3.52 -14.66 -3.38
N LEU A 445 2.54 -13.80 -3.10
CA LEU A 445 2.64 -12.36 -3.34
C LEU A 445 3.85 -11.74 -2.63
N ARG A 446 4.04 -12.06 -1.34
CA ARG A 446 5.17 -11.54 -0.56
C ARG A 446 6.51 -12.01 -1.13
N GLN A 447 6.62 -13.29 -1.50
CA GLN A 447 7.84 -13.86 -2.07
C GLN A 447 8.19 -13.27 -3.46
N ARG A 448 7.18 -12.91 -4.26
CA ARG A 448 7.38 -12.40 -5.62
C ARG A 448 7.59 -10.88 -5.67
N LEU A 449 6.87 -10.12 -4.85
CA LEU A 449 6.98 -8.66 -4.82
C LEU A 449 8.07 -8.15 -3.88
N ASN A 450 8.22 -8.76 -2.70
CA ASN A 450 9.21 -8.37 -1.69
C ASN A 450 10.25 -9.48 -1.56
N VAL A 451 11.08 -9.61 -2.59
CA VAL A 451 12.10 -10.65 -2.66
C VAL A 451 13.19 -10.36 -1.63
N THR A 452 13.51 -11.34 -0.79
CA THR A 452 14.60 -11.28 0.20
C THR A 452 15.75 -12.21 -0.22
N PRO A 453 16.51 -11.89 -1.28
CA PRO A 453 17.50 -12.79 -1.86
C PRO A 453 18.57 -13.19 -0.85
N ARG A 454 18.99 -12.25 0.02
CA ARG A 454 19.95 -12.53 1.09
C ARG A 454 19.46 -13.61 2.04
N THR A 455 18.22 -13.53 2.51
CA THR A 455 17.64 -14.52 3.43
C THR A 455 17.53 -15.88 2.75
N SER A 456 17.13 -15.92 1.48
CA SER A 456 17.06 -17.18 0.72
C SER A 456 18.43 -17.84 0.54
N ILE A 457 19.47 -17.07 0.17
CA ILE A 457 20.83 -17.57 0.03
C ILE A 457 21.37 -18.06 1.37
N GLN A 458 21.19 -17.26 2.44
CA GLN A 458 21.64 -17.66 3.78
C GLN A 458 20.90 -18.91 4.28
N ALA A 459 19.60 -19.04 4.05
CA ALA A 459 18.85 -20.22 4.41
C ALA A 459 19.31 -21.46 3.62
N ALA A 460 19.60 -21.31 2.32
CA ALA A 460 20.13 -22.39 1.49
C ALA A 460 21.52 -22.86 1.95
N LEU A 461 22.40 -21.94 2.33
CA LEU A 461 23.76 -22.24 2.80
C LEU A 461 23.77 -22.80 4.23
N SER A 462 22.90 -22.30 5.12
CA SER A 462 22.78 -22.80 6.50
C SER A 462 22.08 -24.16 6.57
N HIS A 463 21.00 -24.34 5.78
CA HIS A 463 20.10 -25.49 5.83
C HIS A 463 19.79 -26.04 4.42
N PRO A 464 20.74 -26.73 3.78
CA PRO A 464 20.55 -27.29 2.43
C PRO A 464 19.43 -28.36 2.38
N PHE A 465 19.08 -28.96 3.53
CA PHE A 465 18.00 -29.94 3.65
C PHE A 465 16.65 -29.44 3.09
N TYR A 466 16.30 -28.17 3.31
CA TYR A 466 15.00 -27.64 2.85
C TYR A 466 14.84 -27.67 1.32
N TYR A 467 15.95 -27.68 0.58
CA TYR A 467 15.96 -27.67 -0.89
C TYR A 467 16.26 -29.05 -1.48
N LEU A 468 17.21 -29.79 -0.90
CA LEU A 468 17.66 -31.08 -1.43
C LEU A 468 16.90 -32.29 -0.86
N GLN A 469 16.16 -32.13 0.25
CA GLN A 469 15.32 -33.16 0.90
C GLN A 469 16.02 -34.51 1.11
N ASN A 470 17.32 -34.50 1.38
CA ASN A 470 18.10 -35.71 1.66
C ASN A 470 18.29 -35.92 3.16
N GLU A 471 17.97 -37.10 3.67
CA GLU A 471 18.06 -37.48 5.09
C GLU A 471 19.46 -37.30 5.70
N SER A 472 20.53 -37.50 4.91
CA SER A 472 21.93 -37.30 5.33
C SER A 472 22.29 -35.84 5.69
N LEU A 473 21.45 -34.89 5.27
CA LEU A 473 21.62 -33.46 5.51
C LEU A 473 20.79 -32.94 6.70
N LYS A 474 20.05 -33.82 7.39
CA LYS A 474 19.29 -33.46 8.60
C LYS A 474 20.25 -33.24 9.76
N THR A 475 20.72 -32.00 9.89
CA THR A 475 21.49 -31.55 11.06
C THR A 475 20.61 -30.80 12.04
N ASN A 476 20.80 -31.05 13.33
CA ASN A 476 20.34 -30.16 14.39
C ASN A 476 21.06 -28.79 14.25
N SER A 477 20.40 -27.71 14.67
CA SER A 477 20.94 -26.34 14.58
C SER A 477 22.38 -26.26 15.11
N GLY A 478 23.32 -25.83 14.27
CA GLY A 478 24.72 -25.60 14.65
C GLY A 478 25.70 -26.74 14.37
N THR A 479 25.27 -27.95 13.96
CA THR A 479 26.21 -29.00 13.55
C THR A 479 26.52 -28.92 12.05
N ILE A 480 27.79 -29.15 11.70
CA ILE A 480 28.26 -29.24 10.32
C ILE A 480 28.17 -30.71 9.91
N SER A 481 27.21 -31.06 9.03
CA SER A 481 27.21 -32.39 8.41
C SER A 481 28.29 -32.41 7.36
N SER A 482 29.13 -33.43 7.43
CA SER A 482 30.21 -33.69 6.48
C SER A 482 29.69 -34.21 5.13
N ALA A 483 28.41 -34.57 5.03
CA ALA A 483 27.72 -34.88 3.78
C ALA A 483 27.15 -33.63 3.07
N ALA A 484 27.30 -32.43 3.65
CA ALA A 484 26.82 -31.20 3.04
C ALA A 484 27.68 -30.76 1.84
N PRO A 485 27.12 -29.98 0.88
CA PRO A 485 27.91 -29.40 -0.20
C PRO A 485 29.07 -28.54 0.32
N ASP A 486 30.19 -28.55 -0.40
CA ASP A 486 31.42 -27.84 -0.02
C ASP A 486 31.18 -26.37 0.35
N LEU A 487 30.37 -25.68 -0.45
CA LEU A 487 29.99 -24.28 -0.22
C LEU A 487 29.26 -24.08 1.11
N CYS A 488 28.39 -25.01 1.51
CA CYS A 488 27.67 -24.93 2.78
C CYS A 488 28.60 -25.17 3.98
N ILE A 489 29.59 -26.06 3.85
CA ILE A 489 30.60 -26.33 4.88
C ILE A 489 31.48 -25.10 5.07
N VAL A 490 32.04 -24.59 3.97
CA VAL A 490 32.86 -23.38 3.94
C VAL A 490 32.08 -22.18 4.50
N TYR A 491 30.78 -22.07 4.17
CA TYR A 491 29.90 -21.08 4.77
C TYR A 491 29.68 -21.30 6.28
N LYS A 492 29.47 -22.50 6.79
CA LYS A 492 29.34 -22.67 8.25
C LYS A 492 30.62 -22.28 9.00
N LEU A 493 31.78 -22.68 8.48
CA LEU A 493 33.08 -22.30 9.03
C LEU A 493 33.35 -20.79 8.97
N HIS A 494 32.94 -20.10 7.89
CA HIS A 494 33.11 -18.65 7.78
C HIS A 494 32.29 -17.87 8.84
N LEU A 495 31.19 -18.44 9.33
CA LEU A 495 30.35 -17.81 10.36
C LEU A 495 31.04 -17.80 11.72
N GLU A 496 31.80 -18.86 12.03
CA GLU A 496 32.58 -19.02 13.26
C GLU A 496 33.83 -18.12 13.27
N CYS A 497 34.33 -17.78 12.08
CA CYS A 497 35.47 -16.90 11.92
C CYS A 497 35.14 -15.41 12.16
N GLY A 498 36.14 -14.67 12.64
CA GLY A 498 36.09 -13.23 12.84
C GLY A 498 36.12 -12.41 11.53
N ARG A 499 36.36 -11.11 11.66
CA ARG A 499 36.35 -10.15 10.53
C ARG A 499 37.43 -10.44 9.47
N LEU A 500 38.60 -10.90 9.89
CA LEU A 500 39.69 -11.31 9.01
C LEU A 500 39.88 -12.82 9.19
N ILE A 501 39.76 -13.54 8.09
CA ILE A 501 39.84 -15.00 8.04
C ILE A 501 41.21 -15.36 7.46
N ASN A 502 42.01 -16.12 8.20
CA ASN A 502 43.24 -16.71 7.69
C ASN A 502 42.88 -17.87 6.73
N LEU A 503 43.36 -17.82 5.50
CA LEU A 503 43.05 -18.83 4.48
C LEU A 503 43.57 -20.21 4.86
N TYR A 504 44.72 -20.29 5.52
CA TYR A 504 45.32 -21.57 5.89
C TYR A 504 44.51 -22.27 7.00
N ASP A 505 44.20 -21.56 8.08
CA ASP A 505 43.40 -22.09 9.19
C ASP A 505 42.00 -22.52 8.72
N TRP A 506 41.42 -21.76 7.78
CA TRP A 506 40.11 -22.06 7.22
C TRP A 506 40.11 -23.31 6.32
N LEU A 507 41.18 -23.49 5.53
CA LEU A 507 41.42 -24.68 4.74
C LEU A 507 41.61 -25.91 5.64
N GLU A 508 42.42 -25.80 6.69
CA GLU A 508 42.67 -26.89 7.65
C GLU A 508 41.37 -27.33 8.35
N ALA A 509 40.54 -26.36 8.76
CA ALA A 509 39.21 -26.64 9.31
C ALA A 509 38.29 -27.35 8.30
N TYR A 510 38.28 -26.92 7.03
CA TYR A 510 37.51 -27.56 5.98
C TYR A 510 37.96 -29.01 5.73
N VAL A 511 39.26 -29.25 5.62
CA VAL A 511 39.83 -30.60 5.43
C VAL A 511 39.48 -31.51 6.62
N THR A 512 39.49 -30.98 7.84
CA THR A 512 39.12 -31.73 9.05
C THR A 512 37.65 -32.18 9.01
N VAL A 513 36.73 -31.30 8.61
CA VAL A 513 35.30 -31.62 8.49
C VAL A 513 35.04 -32.66 7.40
N MET A 514 35.69 -32.52 6.24
CA MET A 514 35.52 -33.46 5.12
C MET A 514 36.09 -34.84 5.45
N SER A 515 37.23 -34.89 6.14
CA SER A 515 37.85 -36.16 6.52
C SER A 515 37.10 -36.88 7.64
N ALA A 516 36.27 -36.17 8.41
CA ALA A 516 35.36 -36.78 9.38
C ALA A 516 34.10 -37.43 8.74
N ALA A 517 33.82 -37.19 7.45
CA ALA A 517 32.80 -37.93 6.68
C ALA A 517 33.31 -39.29 6.20
N GLU A 518 34.61 -39.40 6.00
CA GLU A 518 35.28 -40.56 5.43
C GLU A 518 35.62 -41.52 6.59
N ASP A 519 34.66 -42.35 7.02
CA ASP A 519 34.93 -43.44 7.97
C ASP A 519 36.10 -44.31 7.45
N GLN A 520 37.17 -44.37 8.25
CA GLN A 520 38.29 -45.33 8.41
C GLN A 520 38.61 -46.47 7.41
N ASP A 521 38.14 -46.49 6.18
CA ASP A 521 38.48 -47.55 5.21
C ASP A 521 39.15 -46.96 3.97
N THR A 522 40.46 -46.75 4.05
CA THR A 522 41.45 -47.10 2.99
C THR A 522 42.85 -46.63 3.39
N ASN A 523 43.61 -47.51 4.03
CA ASN A 523 45.07 -47.49 3.93
C ASN A 523 45.44 -47.69 2.46
N SER A 524 45.65 -46.61 1.71
CA SER A 524 46.27 -46.68 0.39
C SER A 524 47.05 -45.40 0.10
N GLU A 525 48.21 -45.56 -0.50
CA GLU A 525 49.28 -44.59 -0.72
C GLU A 525 48.92 -43.46 -1.73
N GLU A 526 47.64 -43.06 -1.81
CA GLU A 526 47.13 -41.99 -2.69
C GLU A 526 46.83 -40.67 -1.94
N GLY A 527 47.19 -40.55 -0.66
CA GLY A 527 46.88 -39.38 0.20
C GLY A 527 47.24 -38.02 -0.40
N GLY A 528 48.35 -37.92 -1.16
CA GLY A 528 48.77 -36.66 -1.79
C GLY A 528 47.84 -36.15 -2.91
N LYS A 529 47.13 -37.03 -3.62
CA LYS A 529 46.15 -36.64 -4.67
C LYS A 529 44.81 -36.25 -4.06
N TYR A 530 44.38 -36.95 -3.03
CA TYR A 530 43.14 -36.64 -2.30
C TYR A 530 43.23 -35.30 -1.58
N ASP A 531 44.39 -34.97 -1.00
CA ASP A 531 44.63 -33.65 -0.43
C ASP A 531 44.58 -32.57 -1.50
N SER A 532 45.25 -32.76 -2.65
CA SER A 532 45.18 -31.78 -3.75
C SER A 532 43.75 -31.53 -4.25
N LEU A 533 42.87 -32.53 -4.21
CA LEU A 533 41.48 -32.40 -4.63
C LEU A 533 40.62 -31.68 -3.59
N LYS A 534 40.82 -31.96 -2.29
CA LYS A 534 40.20 -31.21 -1.18
C LYS A 534 40.62 -29.73 -1.24
N HIS A 535 41.88 -29.44 -1.53
CA HIS A 535 42.38 -28.06 -1.73
C HIS A 535 41.70 -27.37 -2.93
N ALA A 536 41.55 -28.05 -4.08
CA ALA A 536 40.89 -27.49 -5.25
C ALA A 536 39.41 -27.17 -4.98
N ARG A 537 38.68 -28.06 -4.29
CA ARG A 537 37.29 -27.83 -3.87
C ARG A 537 37.16 -26.65 -2.91
N PHE A 538 38.08 -26.53 -1.95
CA PHE A 538 38.12 -25.38 -1.06
C PHE A 538 38.33 -24.07 -1.84
N ILE A 539 39.32 -24.01 -2.74
CA ILE A 539 39.57 -22.80 -3.55
C ILE A 539 38.34 -22.43 -4.38
N GLN A 540 37.66 -23.43 -4.95
CA GLN A 540 36.40 -23.20 -5.68
C GLN A 540 35.31 -22.62 -4.76
N ALA A 541 35.07 -23.23 -3.60
CA ALA A 541 34.06 -22.76 -2.64
C ALA A 541 34.37 -21.34 -2.12
N VAL A 542 35.64 -21.02 -1.88
CA VAL A 542 36.07 -19.66 -1.50
C VAL A 542 35.85 -18.67 -2.66
N SER A 543 36.11 -19.07 -3.89
CA SER A 543 35.86 -18.24 -5.08
C SER A 543 34.36 -17.98 -5.27
N GLU A 544 33.52 -18.99 -5.05
CA GLU A 544 32.05 -18.85 -5.05
C GLU A 544 31.56 -17.95 -3.91
N MET A 545 32.16 -18.02 -2.72
CA MET A 545 31.89 -17.12 -1.61
C MET A 545 32.28 -15.66 -1.92
N GLU A 546 33.39 -15.44 -2.63
CA GLU A 546 33.78 -14.11 -3.12
C GLU A 546 32.81 -13.60 -4.18
N PHE A 547 32.39 -14.46 -5.12
CA PHE A 547 31.39 -14.14 -6.13
C PHE A 547 30.04 -13.74 -5.53
N LEU A 548 29.59 -14.45 -4.50
CA LEU A 548 28.36 -14.13 -3.75
C LEU A 548 28.51 -12.90 -2.85
N GLY A 549 29.72 -12.37 -2.68
CA GLY A 549 30.00 -11.18 -1.88
C GLY A 549 30.04 -11.41 -0.37
N PHE A 550 30.21 -12.65 0.09
CA PHE A 550 30.39 -12.95 1.53
C PHE A 550 31.78 -12.57 2.01
N VAL A 551 32.78 -12.73 1.13
CA VAL A 551 34.19 -12.51 1.44
C VAL A 551 34.85 -11.66 0.33
N LYS A 552 35.95 -10.98 0.65
CA LYS A 552 36.72 -10.17 -0.30
C LYS A 552 38.21 -10.23 -0.02
N SER A 553 39.00 -10.36 -1.08
CA SER A 553 40.46 -10.25 -1.02
C SER A 553 40.90 -8.93 -0.37
N THR A 554 41.81 -9.02 0.61
CA THR A 554 42.34 -7.84 1.34
C THR A 554 43.86 -7.78 1.24
N LYS A 555 44.39 -6.55 1.13
CA LYS A 555 45.83 -6.29 1.18
C LYS A 555 46.32 -5.93 2.59
N GLN A 556 45.44 -5.95 3.60
CA GLN A 556 45.79 -5.56 4.97
C GLN A 556 46.70 -6.57 5.67
N LYS A 557 46.53 -7.86 5.38
CA LYS A 557 47.38 -8.95 5.86
C LYS A 557 47.57 -9.96 4.73
N THR A 558 48.77 -10.53 4.63
CA THR A 558 49.06 -11.62 3.69
C THR A 558 48.22 -12.84 4.03
N ASP A 559 47.73 -13.55 3.01
CA ASP A 559 46.95 -14.80 3.15
C ASP A 559 45.66 -14.70 3.98
N HIS A 560 45.09 -13.48 4.07
CA HIS A 560 43.82 -13.25 4.73
C HIS A 560 42.75 -12.79 3.74
N VAL A 561 41.51 -13.14 4.06
CA VAL A 561 40.32 -12.65 3.37
C VAL A 561 39.45 -11.89 4.37
N ALA A 562 38.87 -10.78 3.92
CA ALA A 562 37.97 -9.98 4.74
C ALA A 562 36.52 -10.46 4.58
N ARG A 563 35.84 -10.70 5.69
CA ARG A 563 34.40 -10.97 5.73
C ARG A 563 33.62 -9.67 5.51
N LEU A 564 32.66 -9.69 4.58
CA LEU A 564 31.84 -8.52 4.24
C LEU A 564 30.46 -8.55 4.91
N THR A 565 29.99 -9.72 5.34
CA THR A 565 28.66 -9.91 5.93
C THR A 565 28.73 -10.08 7.43
N TRP A 566 27.77 -9.47 8.13
CA TRP A 566 27.56 -9.67 9.58
C TRP A 566 26.42 -10.66 9.83
N GLY A 567 26.57 -11.47 10.87
CA GLY A 567 25.55 -12.38 11.39
C GLY A 567 25.77 -13.85 11.01
N GLY A 568 26.18 -14.65 11.99
CA GLY A 568 25.51 -15.94 12.19
C GLY A 568 24.19 -15.65 12.89
N CYS A 569 23.09 -16.16 12.35
CA CYS A 569 21.83 -16.24 13.09
C CYS A 569 21.78 -17.58 13.80
#